data_AF-A0A7S3I6Y6-F1
#
_entry.id   AF-A0A7S3I6Y6-F1
#
_cell.length_a   1.000
_cell.length_b   1.000
_cell.length_c   1.000
_cell.angle_alpha   90.00
_cell.angle_beta   90.00
_cell.angle_gamma   90.00
#
_symmetry.space_group_name_H-M   'P 1'
#
loop_
_entity.id
_entity.type
_entity.pdbx_description
1 polymer ?
#
loop_
_entity_poly.entity_id
_entity_poly.type
_entity_poly.pdbx_seq_one_letter_code
_entity_poly.pdbx_strand_id
1 'polypeptide(L)'
;APRSVSASGGATAGKYTTIPVAKRRYFGRVKQGVYEFLAMKAAVDAGNFKSPDVSNFFAQTIVTTSKRQKSNCRGSDSCTVQEELSSRWEDLQLSMFLLGNAFRLDSGKPPEKVRQVKEAKAFFSEVEKLQRAMRQGNKAEASKLYVAAQAALDVYLNDVELPPTFDPVYKESADMKVPSLCQGSFCV
;
A
#
# COMPACT_ATOMS: atom_id res chain seq x y z
N ALA A 1 -32.49 -25.45 39.40
CA ALA A 1 -31.69 -25.64 38.17
C ALA A 1 -30.52 -24.66 38.19
N PRO A 2 -29.26 -25.12 38.10
CA PRO A 2 -28.11 -24.22 38.10
C PRO A 2 -27.93 -23.60 36.71
N ARG A 3 -27.68 -22.28 36.68
CA ARG A 3 -27.38 -21.52 35.45
C ARG A 3 -25.98 -21.90 34.97
N SER A 4 -25.88 -22.36 33.74
CA SER A 4 -24.61 -22.58 33.05
C SER A 4 -23.87 -21.26 32.90
N VAL A 5 -22.72 -21.17 33.55
CA VAL A 5 -21.71 -20.13 33.40
C VAL A 5 -21.25 -20.08 31.94
N SER A 6 -21.46 -18.96 31.26
CA SER A 6 -20.74 -18.63 30.02
C SER A 6 -19.27 -18.45 30.38
N ALA A 7 -18.47 -19.46 30.11
CA ALA A 7 -17.03 -19.33 30.12
C ALA A 7 -16.64 -18.26 29.10
N SER A 8 -16.08 -17.16 29.60
CA SER A 8 -15.41 -16.12 28.84
C SER A 8 -14.42 -16.76 27.89
N GLY A 9 -14.74 -16.74 26.59
CA GLY A 9 -13.83 -17.09 25.53
C GLY A 9 -12.68 -16.10 25.51
N GLY A 10 -11.63 -16.38 26.28
CA GLY A 10 -10.33 -15.77 26.15
C GLY A 10 -9.76 -16.08 24.76
N ALA A 11 -9.99 -15.19 23.82
CA ALA A 11 -9.41 -15.25 22.48
C ALA A 11 -8.92 -13.86 22.06
N THR A 12 -8.06 -13.24 22.86
CA THR A 12 -7.13 -12.20 22.40
C THR A 12 -5.85 -12.84 21.86
N ALA A 13 -6.01 -13.72 20.86
CA ALA A 13 -4.95 -14.04 19.91
C ALA A 13 -5.28 -13.26 18.64
N GLY A 14 -4.58 -12.14 18.43
CA GLY A 14 -4.78 -11.27 17.28
C GLY A 14 -4.81 -12.08 15.99
N LYS A 15 -5.96 -12.12 15.32
CA LYS A 15 -6.12 -12.82 14.04
C LYS A 15 -5.20 -12.15 13.03
N TYR A 16 -4.05 -12.77 12.75
CA TYR A 16 -3.29 -12.45 11.54
C TYR A 16 -4.23 -12.62 10.35
N THR A 17 -4.26 -11.62 9.47
CA THR A 17 -4.95 -11.77 8.19
C THR A 17 -4.31 -12.93 7.46
N THR A 18 -5.08 -14.01 7.26
CA THR A 18 -4.60 -15.16 6.48
C THR A 18 -4.28 -14.70 5.06
N ILE A 19 -3.33 -15.37 4.41
CA ILE A 19 -2.96 -15.13 3.00
C ILE A 19 -4.21 -14.89 2.12
N PRO A 20 -5.25 -15.76 2.09
CA PRO A 20 -6.42 -15.53 1.24
C PRO A 20 -7.21 -14.26 1.59
N VAL A 21 -7.28 -13.86 2.86
CA VAL A 21 -7.97 -12.62 3.26
C VAL A 21 -7.15 -11.40 2.85
N ALA A 22 -5.82 -11.44 3.04
CA ALA A 22 -4.92 -10.38 2.61
C ALA A 22 -4.97 -10.19 1.09
N LYS A 23 -4.95 -11.29 0.32
CA LYS A 23 -5.09 -11.25 -1.14
C LYS A 23 -6.38 -10.55 -1.56
N ARG A 24 -7.54 -10.93 -0.99
CA ARG A 24 -8.83 -10.27 -1.30
C ARG A 24 -8.86 -8.78 -0.98
N ARG A 25 -8.12 -8.33 0.04
CA ARG A 25 -8.14 -6.94 0.51
C ARG A 25 -7.12 -6.05 -0.20
N TYR A 26 -5.96 -6.58 -0.55
CA TYR A 26 -4.82 -5.78 -0.98
C TYR A 26 -4.41 -6.01 -2.44
N PHE A 27 -4.82 -7.11 -3.09
CA PHE A 27 -4.47 -7.34 -4.50
C PHE A 27 -4.99 -6.24 -5.42
N GLY A 28 -6.24 -5.79 -5.24
CA GLY A 28 -6.80 -4.71 -6.06
C GLY A 28 -5.99 -3.41 -5.93
N ARG A 29 -5.62 -3.05 -4.69
CA ARG A 29 -4.83 -1.86 -4.38
C ARG A 29 -3.41 -1.92 -4.93
N VAL A 30 -2.73 -3.06 -4.73
CA VAL A 30 -1.40 -3.28 -5.32
C VAL A 30 -1.49 -3.20 -6.84
N LYS A 31 -2.51 -3.81 -7.46
CA LYS A 31 -2.69 -3.73 -8.92
C LYS A 31 -2.89 -2.30 -9.41
N GLN A 32 -3.71 -1.51 -8.72
CA GLN A 32 -3.90 -0.11 -9.05
C GLN A 32 -2.60 0.69 -8.94
N GLY A 33 -1.85 0.52 -7.85
CA GLY A 33 -0.57 1.21 -7.69
C GLY A 33 0.47 0.78 -8.73
N VAL A 34 0.50 -0.49 -9.14
CA VAL A 34 1.35 -0.97 -10.24
C VAL A 34 0.93 -0.35 -11.58
N TYR A 35 -0.37 -0.29 -11.88
CA TYR A 35 -0.90 0.38 -13.07
C TYR A 35 -0.41 1.84 -13.15
N GLU A 36 -0.56 2.60 -12.06
CA GLU A 36 -0.15 4.01 -12.04
C GLU A 36 1.38 4.18 -12.07
N PHE A 37 2.12 3.27 -11.42
CA PHE A 37 3.58 3.25 -11.49
C PHE A 37 4.08 3.03 -12.92
N LEU A 38 3.44 2.12 -13.67
CA LEU A 38 3.76 1.85 -15.07
C LEU A 38 3.37 3.01 -15.99
N ALA A 39 2.27 3.71 -15.70
CA ALA A 39 1.84 4.90 -16.45
C ALA A 39 2.89 6.03 -16.40
N MET A 40 3.67 6.15 -15.31
CA MET A 40 4.75 7.14 -15.21
C MET A 40 5.92 6.90 -16.17
N LYS A 41 6.10 5.68 -16.71
CA LYS A 41 7.28 5.31 -17.49
C LYS A 41 7.58 6.27 -18.63
N ALA A 42 6.56 6.59 -19.42
CA ALA A 42 6.70 7.48 -20.58
C ALA A 42 7.15 8.89 -20.17
N ALA A 43 6.64 9.39 -19.04
CA ALA A 43 7.02 10.70 -18.52
C ALA A 43 8.46 10.72 -17.98
N VAL A 44 8.88 9.66 -17.28
CA VAL A 44 10.26 9.51 -16.79
C VAL A 44 11.24 9.43 -17.97
N ASP A 45 10.94 8.61 -18.98
CA ASP A 45 11.77 8.45 -20.17
C ASP A 45 11.77 9.71 -21.07
N ALA A 46 10.71 10.51 -21.03
CA ALA A 46 10.71 11.84 -21.65
C ALA A 46 11.54 12.86 -20.84
N GLY A 47 11.72 12.64 -19.52
CA GLY A 47 12.28 13.63 -18.59
C GLY A 47 11.25 14.67 -18.14
N ASN A 48 9.97 14.42 -18.37
CA ASN A 48 8.88 15.30 -17.96
C ASN A 48 8.35 14.88 -16.58
N PHE A 49 9.09 15.20 -15.53
CA PHE A 49 8.74 14.83 -14.15
C PHE A 49 7.56 15.61 -13.57
N LYS A 50 7.07 16.63 -14.28
CA LYS A 50 5.88 17.41 -13.94
C LYS A 50 4.64 16.93 -14.68
N SER A 51 4.72 15.81 -15.38
CA SER A 51 3.54 15.23 -16.03
C SER A 51 2.44 14.98 -14.99
N PRO A 52 1.16 15.01 -15.39
CA PRO A 52 0.06 14.67 -14.50
C PRO A 52 0.21 13.24 -13.96
N ASP A 53 0.77 12.30 -14.72
CA ASP A 53 0.94 10.91 -14.27
C ASP A 53 1.91 10.80 -13.08
N VAL A 54 3.07 11.46 -13.17
CA VAL A 54 4.06 11.49 -12.07
C VAL A 54 3.51 12.25 -10.89
N SER A 55 2.84 13.39 -11.15
CA SER A 55 2.28 14.22 -10.10
C SER A 55 1.16 13.50 -9.36
N ASN A 56 0.21 12.87 -10.06
CA ASN A 56 -0.92 12.17 -9.48
C ASN A 56 -0.49 10.96 -8.64
N PHE A 57 0.53 10.23 -9.07
CA PHE A 57 1.04 9.08 -8.33
C PHE A 57 1.61 9.47 -6.96
N PHE A 58 2.30 10.60 -6.87
CA PHE A 58 2.90 11.09 -5.62
C PHE A 58 2.06 12.14 -4.89
N ALA A 59 1.02 12.69 -5.51
CA ALA A 59 0.18 13.70 -4.89
C ALA A 59 -0.70 13.07 -3.80
N GLN A 60 -0.83 13.78 -2.68
CA GLN A 60 -1.71 13.42 -1.57
C GLN A 60 -3.17 13.74 -1.93
N THR A 61 -3.73 13.00 -2.88
CA THR A 61 -5.09 13.22 -3.42
C THR A 61 -6.12 12.21 -2.92
N ILE A 62 -5.68 11.15 -2.24
CA ILE A 62 -6.57 10.10 -1.71
C ILE A 62 -6.95 10.48 -0.28
N VAL A 63 -8.25 10.66 -0.02
CA VAL A 63 -8.76 10.79 1.35
C VAL A 63 -8.70 9.41 2.04
N THR A 64 -7.74 9.20 2.93
CA THR A 64 -7.62 7.97 3.72
C THR A 64 -8.51 7.97 4.96
N THR A 65 -8.72 9.17 5.52
CA THR A 65 -9.60 9.39 6.66
C THR A 65 -10.52 10.56 6.34
N SER A 66 -11.80 10.29 6.07
CA SER A 66 -12.80 11.35 5.92
C SER A 66 -13.02 12.05 7.26
N LYS A 67 -13.19 13.38 7.28
CA LYS A 67 -13.57 14.13 8.48
C LYS A 67 -14.79 13.51 9.15
N ARG A 68 -14.61 12.93 10.35
CA ARG A 68 -15.70 12.32 11.13
C ARG A 68 -15.62 12.74 12.59
N GLN A 69 -16.79 12.98 13.17
CA GLN A 69 -16.93 13.18 14.61
C GLN A 69 -17.00 11.81 15.29
N LYS A 70 -16.15 11.57 16.29
CA LYS A 70 -16.20 10.31 17.06
C LYS A 70 -17.58 10.16 17.72
N SER A 71 -18.21 8.99 17.57
CA SER A 71 -19.59 8.73 18.02
C SER A 71 -19.81 8.94 19.53
N ASN A 72 -18.74 8.89 20.33
CA ASN A 72 -18.78 9.01 21.78
C ASN A 72 -18.42 10.41 22.31
N CYS A 73 -18.35 11.44 21.45
CA CYS A 73 -18.00 12.79 21.89
C CYS A 73 -19.11 13.81 21.62
N ARG A 74 -19.61 14.41 22.70
CA ARG A 74 -20.44 15.64 22.66
C ARG A 74 -19.52 16.87 22.75
N GLY A 75 -19.13 17.42 21.60
CA GLY A 75 -18.82 18.86 21.46
C GLY A 75 -17.47 19.39 21.98
N SER A 76 -16.34 18.78 21.63
CA SER A 76 -15.02 19.45 21.72
C SER A 76 -14.18 19.24 20.44
N ASP A 77 -13.33 20.22 20.09
CA ASP A 77 -12.49 20.20 18.87
C ASP A 77 -11.51 19.00 18.82
N SER A 78 -11.13 18.46 19.99
CA SER A 78 -10.34 17.24 20.15
C SER A 78 -11.03 15.94 19.71
N CYS A 79 -12.31 16.00 19.33
CA CYS A 79 -13.12 14.86 18.92
C CYS A 79 -13.40 14.79 17.41
N THR A 80 -12.78 15.68 16.63
CA THR A 80 -12.77 15.60 15.18
C THR A 80 -11.55 14.82 14.71
N VAL A 81 -11.79 13.76 13.94
CA VAL A 81 -10.70 13.12 13.19
C VAL A 81 -10.41 14.01 11.99
N GLN A 82 -9.18 14.52 11.91
CA GLN A 82 -8.76 15.36 10.80
C GLN A 82 -8.71 14.54 9.51
N GLU A 83 -8.90 15.24 8.39
CA GLU A 83 -8.85 14.61 7.08
C GLU A 83 -7.39 14.31 6.75
N GLU A 84 -7.04 13.04 6.65
CA GLU A 84 -5.73 12.61 6.19
C GLU A 84 -5.81 12.33 4.70
N LEU A 85 -4.91 12.98 3.97
CA LEU A 85 -4.70 12.78 2.56
C LEU A 85 -3.44 11.93 2.39
N SER A 86 -3.57 10.83 1.67
CA SER A 86 -2.48 9.96 1.29
C SER A 86 -2.28 9.99 -0.21
N SER A 87 -1.09 9.59 -0.66
CA SER A 87 -0.78 9.43 -2.07
C SER A 87 -1.04 8.01 -2.56
N ARG A 88 -1.16 7.85 -3.88
CA ARG A 88 -1.23 6.51 -4.51
C ARG A 88 0.04 5.70 -4.24
N TRP A 89 1.17 6.38 -4.16
CA TRP A 89 2.43 5.81 -3.71
C TRP A 89 2.35 5.24 -2.28
N GLU A 90 1.86 6.00 -1.32
CA GLU A 90 1.73 5.53 0.08
C GLU A 90 0.71 4.39 0.22
N ASP A 91 -0.40 4.45 -0.53
CA ASP A 91 -1.37 3.35 -0.60
C ASP A 91 -0.73 2.06 -1.11
N LEU A 92 0.10 2.16 -2.15
CA LEU A 92 0.88 1.06 -2.70
C LEU A 92 1.90 0.53 -1.66
N GLN A 93 2.62 1.42 -0.98
CA GLN A 93 3.58 1.01 0.06
C GLN A 93 2.89 0.23 1.18
N LEU A 94 1.79 0.75 1.70
CA LEU A 94 1.04 0.12 2.77
C LEU A 94 0.43 -1.21 2.32
N SER A 95 -0.21 -1.24 1.15
CA SER A 95 -0.85 -2.45 0.63
C SER A 95 0.16 -3.56 0.33
N MET A 96 1.32 -3.23 -0.23
CA MET A 96 2.43 -4.18 -0.42
C MET A 96 2.99 -4.67 0.90
N PHE A 97 3.18 -3.79 1.89
CA PHE A 97 3.67 -4.20 3.21
C PHE A 97 2.69 -5.14 3.92
N LEU A 98 1.39 -4.80 3.93
CA LEU A 98 0.35 -5.60 4.57
C LEU A 98 0.15 -6.95 3.87
N LEU A 99 0.22 -6.97 2.54
CA LEU A 99 0.16 -8.19 1.76
C LEU A 99 1.38 -9.07 2.01
N GLY A 100 2.59 -8.52 1.92
CA GLY A 100 3.82 -9.26 2.19
C GLY A 100 3.89 -9.81 3.61
N ASN A 101 3.43 -9.04 4.60
CA ASN A 101 3.38 -9.48 6.00
C ASN A 101 2.39 -10.64 6.23
N ALA A 102 1.40 -10.84 5.35
CA ALA A 102 0.47 -11.97 5.43
C ALA A 102 1.13 -13.33 5.10
N PHE A 103 2.32 -13.33 4.47
CA PHE A 103 3.11 -14.54 4.19
C PHE A 103 3.96 -14.99 5.39
N ARG A 104 3.73 -14.41 6.58
CA ARG A 104 4.37 -14.86 7.82
C ARG A 104 3.92 -16.26 8.19
N LEU A 105 4.89 -17.17 8.25
CA LEU A 105 4.71 -18.52 8.79
C LEU A 105 4.72 -18.51 10.32
N ASP A 106 5.51 -17.62 10.94
CA ASP A 106 5.67 -17.53 12.39
C ASP A 106 5.28 -16.14 12.90
N SER A 107 4.37 -16.11 13.88
CA SER A 107 3.92 -14.89 14.58
C SER A 107 5.06 -14.18 15.34
N GLY A 108 6.08 -14.93 15.79
CA GLY A 108 7.25 -14.39 16.51
C GLY A 108 8.32 -13.74 15.62
N LYS A 109 8.29 -13.96 14.29
CA LYS A 109 9.24 -13.32 13.38
C LYS A 109 8.77 -11.90 13.07
N PRO A 110 9.57 -10.84 13.25
CA PRO A 110 9.17 -9.49 12.87
C PRO A 110 8.85 -9.38 11.37
N PRO A 111 7.92 -8.49 10.96
CA PRO A 111 7.54 -8.30 9.55
C PRO A 111 8.72 -8.13 8.61
N GLU A 112 9.77 -7.46 9.07
CA GLU A 112 10.95 -7.13 8.27
C GLU A 112 11.83 -8.34 7.92
N LYS A 113 11.64 -9.46 8.63
CA LYS A 113 12.33 -10.72 8.30
C LYS A 113 11.59 -11.53 7.25
N VAL A 114 10.35 -11.15 6.92
CA VAL A 114 9.56 -11.79 5.86
C VAL A 114 10.13 -11.42 4.51
N ARG A 115 10.32 -12.43 3.66
CA ARG A 115 10.90 -12.28 2.33
C ARG A 115 10.14 -11.24 1.50
N GLN A 116 8.81 -11.38 1.41
CA GLN A 116 7.94 -10.49 0.64
C GLN A 116 7.99 -9.04 1.15
N VAL A 117 8.13 -8.84 2.47
CA VAL A 117 8.27 -7.49 3.04
C VAL A 117 9.63 -6.88 2.67
N LYS A 118 10.69 -7.69 2.64
CA LYS A 118 12.02 -7.23 2.20
C LYS A 118 12.02 -6.84 0.72
N GLU A 119 11.37 -7.64 -0.12
CA GLU A 119 11.22 -7.37 -1.56
C GLU A 119 10.41 -6.09 -1.79
N ALA A 120 9.30 -5.90 -1.05
CA ALA A 120 8.55 -4.64 -1.08
C ALA A 120 9.43 -3.45 -0.67
N LYS A 121 10.21 -3.57 0.40
CA LYS A 121 11.14 -2.52 0.85
C LYS A 121 12.25 -2.22 -0.17
N ALA A 122 12.74 -3.24 -0.88
CA ALA A 122 13.71 -3.05 -1.95
C ALA A 122 13.13 -2.19 -3.07
N PHE A 123 11.90 -2.49 -3.50
CA PHE A 123 11.16 -1.65 -4.43
C PHE A 123 10.98 -0.22 -3.92
N PHE A 124 10.57 -0.04 -2.65
CA PHE A 124 10.39 1.29 -2.05
C PHE A 124 11.68 2.12 -2.09
N SER A 125 12.81 1.50 -1.77
CA SER A 125 14.10 2.19 -1.80
C SER A 125 14.46 2.69 -3.21
N GLU A 126 14.19 1.90 -4.26
CA GLU A 126 14.45 2.32 -5.63
C GLU A 126 13.52 3.45 -6.08
N VAL A 127 12.24 3.44 -5.67
CA VAL A 127 11.30 4.53 -5.97
C VAL A 127 11.67 5.82 -5.21
N GLU A 128 12.15 5.72 -3.97
CA GLU A 128 12.66 6.90 -3.24
C GLU A 128 13.89 7.50 -3.92
N LYS A 129 14.82 6.68 -4.42
CA LYS A 129 15.95 7.16 -5.21
C LYS A 129 15.45 7.80 -6.50
N LEU A 130 14.49 7.18 -7.18
CA LEU A 130 13.86 7.73 -8.39
C LEU A 130 13.27 9.11 -8.11
N GLN A 131 12.51 9.28 -7.02
CA GLN A 131 11.99 10.58 -6.60
C GLN A 131 13.09 11.62 -6.41
N ARG A 132 14.22 11.25 -5.77
CA ARG A 132 15.36 12.14 -5.59
C ARG A 132 15.97 12.55 -6.93
N ALA A 133 16.19 11.61 -7.84
CA ALA A 133 16.70 11.88 -9.18
C ALA A 133 15.76 12.79 -10.01
N MET A 134 14.44 12.56 -9.92
CA MET A 134 13.43 13.40 -10.56
C MET A 134 13.43 14.84 -10.00
N ARG A 135 13.56 15.01 -8.68
CA ARG A 135 13.69 16.33 -8.04
C ARG A 135 14.96 17.08 -8.47
N GLN A 136 16.03 16.33 -8.72
CA GLN A 136 17.30 16.88 -9.21
C GLN A 136 17.29 17.13 -10.73
N GLY A 137 16.24 16.73 -11.45
CA GLY A 137 16.16 16.85 -12.90
C GLY A 137 17.07 15.87 -13.65
N ASN A 138 17.63 14.85 -12.97
CA ASN A 138 18.57 13.93 -13.58
C ASN A 138 17.85 12.81 -14.34
N LYS A 139 17.60 13.06 -15.64
CA LYS A 139 16.91 12.12 -16.53
C LYS A 139 17.59 10.76 -16.66
N ALA A 140 18.91 10.75 -16.88
CA ALA A 140 19.64 9.50 -17.08
C ALA A 140 19.58 8.61 -15.83
N GLU A 141 19.72 9.22 -14.66
CA GLU A 141 19.60 8.51 -13.38
C GLU A 141 18.16 8.09 -13.09
N ALA A 142 17.17 8.94 -13.37
CA ALA A 142 15.77 8.62 -13.19
C ALA A 142 15.34 7.42 -14.04
N SER A 143 15.69 7.37 -15.33
CA SER A 143 15.38 6.19 -16.17
C SER A 143 16.08 4.92 -15.66
N LYS A 144 17.34 5.02 -15.21
CA LYS A 144 18.06 3.86 -14.63
C LYS A 144 17.38 3.35 -13.36
N LEU A 145 17.01 4.25 -12.46
CA LEU A 145 16.33 3.91 -11.20
C LEU A 145 14.92 3.39 -11.43
N TYR A 146 14.22 3.88 -12.46
CA TYR A 146 12.93 3.36 -12.85
C TYR A 146 13.01 1.89 -13.27
N VAL A 147 14.00 1.53 -14.10
CA VAL A 147 14.22 0.13 -14.50
C VAL A 147 14.61 -0.75 -13.29
N ALA A 148 15.42 -0.23 -12.37
CA ALA A 148 15.77 -0.93 -11.13
C ALA A 148 14.55 -1.16 -10.23
N ALA A 149 13.69 -0.14 -10.08
CA ALA A 149 12.43 -0.24 -9.35
C ALA A 149 11.49 -1.26 -10.01
N GLN A 150 11.35 -1.25 -11.34
CA GLN A 150 10.53 -2.21 -12.06
C GLN A 150 11.02 -3.65 -11.86
N ALA A 151 12.33 -3.88 -11.92
CA ALA A 151 12.90 -5.20 -11.66
C ALA A 151 12.64 -5.67 -10.21
N ALA A 152 12.79 -4.79 -9.22
CA ALA A 152 12.48 -5.10 -7.82
C ALA A 152 10.98 -5.38 -7.62
N LEU A 153 10.12 -4.67 -8.33
CA LEU A 153 8.67 -4.88 -8.32
C LEU A 153 8.30 -6.24 -8.89
N ASP A 154 8.88 -6.66 -10.02
CA ASP A 154 8.61 -7.98 -10.62
C ASP A 154 8.98 -9.13 -9.68
N VAL A 155 10.09 -9.00 -8.93
CA VAL A 155 10.47 -9.98 -7.90
C VAL A 155 9.38 -10.10 -6.83
N TYR A 156 8.93 -8.97 -6.29
CA TYR A 156 7.86 -8.95 -5.31
C TYR A 156 6.55 -9.56 -5.86
N LEU A 157 6.13 -9.15 -7.06
CA LEU A 157 4.87 -9.59 -7.67
C LEU A 157 4.84 -11.11 -7.85
N ASN A 158 5.96 -11.69 -8.30
CA ASN A 158 6.10 -13.14 -8.43
C ASN A 158 5.86 -13.85 -7.08
N ASP A 159 6.51 -13.38 -6.01
CA ASP A 159 6.43 -14.02 -4.69
C ASP A 159 5.11 -13.82 -3.94
N VAL A 160 4.32 -12.80 -4.33
CA VAL A 160 2.95 -12.63 -3.83
C VAL A 160 1.89 -13.20 -4.77
N GLU A 161 2.30 -13.89 -5.83
CA GLU A 161 1.43 -14.52 -6.84
C GLU A 161 0.52 -13.51 -7.56
N LEU A 162 1.08 -12.33 -7.85
CA LEU A 162 0.49 -11.34 -8.75
C LEU A 162 1.14 -11.43 -10.15
N PRO A 163 0.41 -11.05 -11.21
CA PRO A 163 0.98 -11.02 -12.55
C PRO A 163 2.22 -10.11 -12.63
N PRO A 164 3.17 -10.38 -13.54
CA PRO A 164 4.35 -9.54 -13.72
C PRO A 164 3.99 -8.21 -14.40
N THR A 165 4.86 -7.20 -14.32
CA THR A 165 4.59 -5.84 -14.81
C THR A 165 4.29 -5.73 -16.31
N PHE A 166 4.69 -6.72 -17.12
CA PHE A 166 4.38 -6.77 -18.56
C PHE A 166 3.01 -7.35 -18.91
N ASP A 167 2.29 -7.89 -17.92
CA ASP A 167 0.98 -8.50 -18.11
C ASP A 167 -0.07 -7.45 -18.51
N PRO A 168 -0.95 -7.76 -19.49
CA PRO A 168 -1.99 -6.84 -19.93
C PRO A 168 -2.97 -6.42 -18.83
N VAL A 169 -3.06 -7.13 -17.71
CA VAL A 169 -3.89 -6.76 -16.54
C VAL A 169 -3.55 -5.37 -15.99
N TYR A 170 -2.33 -4.88 -16.22
CA TYR A 170 -1.88 -3.56 -15.77
C TYR A 170 -2.05 -2.46 -16.83
N LYS A 171 -2.86 -2.69 -17.86
CA LYS A 171 -3.25 -1.66 -18.84
C LYS A 171 -4.58 -0.99 -18.50
N GLU A 172 -5.31 -1.54 -17.54
CA GLU A 172 -6.60 -1.04 -17.07
C GLU A 172 -6.53 -0.74 -15.58
N SER A 173 -7.30 0.25 -15.12
CA SER A 173 -7.42 0.53 -13.69
C SER A 173 -8.14 -0.63 -12.99
N ALA A 174 -7.68 -0.99 -11.79
CA ALA A 174 -8.16 -2.17 -11.06
C ALA A 174 -9.11 -1.77 -9.92
N ASP A 175 -8.56 -1.21 -8.83
CA ASP A 175 -9.33 -0.82 -7.65
C ASP A 175 -9.06 0.64 -7.30
N MET A 176 -9.98 1.51 -7.70
CA MET A 176 -9.92 2.93 -7.36
C MET A 176 -10.42 3.21 -5.93
N LYS A 177 -11.11 2.23 -5.30
CA LYS A 177 -11.66 2.40 -3.95
C LYS A 177 -10.57 2.09 -2.93
N VAL A 178 -10.04 3.14 -2.30
CA VAL A 178 -9.33 2.99 -1.04
C VAL A 178 -10.39 2.95 0.06
N PRO A 179 -10.76 1.78 0.62
CA PRO A 179 -11.61 1.80 1.79
C PRO A 179 -10.87 2.59 2.87
N SER A 180 -11.58 3.53 3.52
CA SER A 180 -11.06 4.25 4.68
C SER A 180 -10.29 3.28 5.57
N LEU A 181 -9.10 3.66 6.03
CA LEU A 181 -8.22 2.82 6.88
C LEU A 181 -8.89 2.33 8.17
N CYS A 182 -10.12 2.77 8.44
CA CYS A 182 -10.95 2.36 9.55
C CYS A 182 -11.65 1.01 9.28
N GLN A 183 -11.12 -0.08 9.85
CA GLN A 183 -11.94 -1.27 10.12
C GLN A 183 -12.65 -1.10 11.47
N GLY A 184 -13.86 -0.55 11.43
CA GLY A 184 -14.63 -0.28 12.66
C GLY A 184 -14.07 0.91 13.44
N SER A 185 -13.83 0.75 14.74
CA SER A 185 -13.34 1.81 15.63
C SER A 185 -11.82 2.04 15.59
N PHE A 186 -11.07 1.23 14.84
CA PHE A 186 -9.63 1.37 14.67
C PHE A 186 -9.32 1.88 13.27
N CYS A 187 -8.85 3.12 13.22
CA CYS A 187 -8.13 3.68 12.07
C CYS A 187 -6.63 3.59 12.42
N VAL A 188 -5.80 3.14 11.47
CA VAL A 188 -4.34 3.33 11.53
C VAL A 188 -4.03 4.68 10.93
#